data_AF-A0A2T5CE61-F1
#
_entry.id   AF-A0A2T5CE61-F1
#
_cell.length_a   1.000
_cell.length_b   1.000
_cell.length_c   1.000
_cell.angle_alpha   90.00
_cell.angle_beta   90.00
_cell.angle_gamma   90.00
#
_symmetry.space_group_name_H-M   'P 1'
#
loop_
_entity.id
_entity.type
_entity.pdbx_description
1 polymer ?
#
loop_
_entity_poly.entity_id
_entity_poly.type
_entity_poly.pdbx_seq_one_letter_code
_entity_poly.pdbx_strand_id
1 'polypeptide(L)'
;MKKLSLVKDDGEIREYRLNDGRLVTIDVSDDSELVVKDHKNNEIGKMNFSYRDEDFPGGSSYYHITWMYLDLKDSSYLHKGIGREALTHFKEVYGLPIKASDNDGLKKDDGSHLTGDAPTFVEKMRNEGLIEPVFR
;
A
#
# COMPACT_ATOMS: atom_id res chain seq x y z
N MET A 1 -16.33 3.11 10.86
CA MET A 1 -15.93 4.54 10.91
C MET A 1 -14.81 4.77 9.91
N LYS A 2 -14.96 5.71 8.95
CA LYS A 2 -13.83 6.17 8.14
C LYS A 2 -12.80 6.80 9.07
N LYS A 3 -11.55 6.35 9.02
CA LYS A 3 -10.46 6.81 9.91
C LYS A 3 -9.75 8.08 9.41
N LEU A 4 -10.06 8.47 8.17
CA LEU A 4 -9.50 9.64 7.50
C LEU A 4 -10.54 10.16 6.49
N SER A 5 -10.45 11.46 6.18
CA SER A 5 -11.33 12.15 5.24
C SER A 5 -10.50 12.78 4.12
N LEU A 6 -10.91 12.56 2.87
CA LEU A 6 -10.32 13.20 1.70
C LEU A 6 -10.50 14.73 1.79
N VAL A 7 -9.41 15.47 1.60
CA VAL A 7 -9.36 16.95 1.62
C VAL A 7 -9.17 17.49 0.21
N LYS A 8 -8.30 16.86 -0.58
CA LYS A 8 -7.98 17.26 -1.95
C LYS A 8 -7.73 16.03 -2.82
N ASP A 9 -8.19 16.09 -4.06
CA ASP A 9 -7.97 15.06 -5.07
C ASP A 9 -7.47 15.68 -6.37
N ASP A 10 -6.21 15.38 -6.71
CA ASP A 10 -5.54 15.81 -7.93
C ASP A 10 -5.27 14.59 -8.86
N GLY A 11 -6.08 13.53 -8.76
CA GLY A 11 -5.92 12.31 -9.56
C GLY A 11 -4.91 11.35 -8.94
N GLU A 12 -3.63 11.48 -9.27
CA GLU A 12 -2.55 10.62 -8.75
C GLU A 12 -2.08 11.05 -7.34
N ILE A 13 -2.43 12.26 -6.93
CA ILE A 13 -2.04 12.81 -5.62
C ILE A 13 -3.29 13.19 -4.86
N ARG A 14 -3.44 12.65 -3.64
CA ARG A 14 -4.57 12.94 -2.76
C ARG A 14 -4.11 13.32 -1.36
N GLU A 15 -4.78 14.32 -0.79
CA GLU A 15 -4.55 14.74 0.58
C GLU A 15 -5.69 14.26 1.48
N TYR A 16 -5.34 13.70 2.63
CA TYR A 16 -6.29 13.21 3.63
C TYR A 16 -6.03 13.84 4.99
N ARG A 17 -7.11 14.07 5.72
CA ARG A 17 -7.07 14.46 7.13
C ARG A 17 -7.30 13.26 8.02
N LEU A 18 -6.38 13.02 8.94
CA LEU A 18 -6.50 12.00 9.99
C LEU A 18 -7.48 12.45 11.07
N ASN A 19 -8.03 11.51 11.84
CA ASN A 19 -8.90 11.83 12.98
C ASN A 19 -8.25 12.69 14.08
N ASP A 20 -6.92 12.75 14.14
CA ASP A 20 -6.18 13.63 15.05
C ASP A 20 -5.87 15.02 14.44
N GLY A 21 -6.45 15.32 13.28
CA GLY A 21 -6.36 16.60 12.60
C GLY A 21 -5.14 16.75 11.68
N ARG A 22 -4.14 15.87 11.78
CA ARG A 22 -2.96 15.90 10.90
C ARG A 22 -3.35 15.66 9.44
N LEU A 23 -2.57 16.24 8.53
CA LEU A 23 -2.67 16.01 7.09
C LEU A 23 -1.59 15.04 6.63
N VAL A 24 -1.96 14.18 5.69
CA VAL A 24 -1.06 13.30 4.97
C VAL A 24 -1.39 13.37 3.48
N THR A 25 -0.36 13.27 2.66
CA THR A 25 -0.47 13.18 1.20
C THR A 25 -0.14 11.76 0.77
N ILE A 26 -0.96 11.18 -0.09
CA ILE A 26 -0.71 9.92 -0.78
C ILE A 26 -0.42 10.27 -2.23
N ASP A 27 0.72 9.79 -2.72
CA ASP A 27 1.26 10.04 -4.05
C ASP A 27 1.45 8.68 -4.74
N VAL A 28 0.66 8.46 -5.80
CA VAL A 28 0.67 7.24 -6.62
C VAL A 28 0.97 7.59 -8.08
N SER A 29 1.82 8.58 -8.31
CA SER A 29 2.22 9.00 -9.67
C SER A 29 3.17 8.02 -10.37
N ASP A 30 3.76 7.09 -9.63
CA ASP A 30 4.63 6.02 -10.12
C ASP A 30 3.95 4.65 -9.90
N ASP A 31 3.96 3.78 -10.90
CA ASP A 31 3.29 2.48 -10.81
C ASP A 31 4.17 1.42 -10.12
N SER A 32 5.43 1.73 -9.88
CA SER A 32 6.37 0.91 -9.13
C SER A 32 6.44 1.28 -7.65
N GLU A 33 5.86 2.42 -7.24
CA GLU A 33 5.84 2.85 -5.85
C GLU A 33 4.66 3.77 -5.49
N LEU A 34 4.20 3.69 -4.25
CA LEU A 34 3.41 4.76 -3.64
C LEU A 34 4.16 5.37 -2.46
N VAL A 35 4.01 6.68 -2.28
CA VAL A 35 4.68 7.44 -1.22
C VAL A 35 3.64 8.14 -0.36
N VAL A 36 3.83 8.07 0.96
CA VAL A 36 3.03 8.81 1.94
C VAL A 36 3.90 9.89 2.57
N LYS A 37 3.42 11.14 2.52
CA LYS A 37 4.13 12.32 3.04
C LYS A 37 3.33 12.99 4.16
N ASP A 38 4.02 13.58 5.13
CA ASP A 38 3.40 14.43 6.14
C ASP A 38 3.07 15.84 5.60
N HIS A 39 2.39 16.67 6.40
CA HIS A 39 2.08 18.07 6.08
C HIS A 39 3.30 18.97 5.77
N LYS A 40 4.52 18.53 6.07
CA LYS A 40 5.78 19.23 5.75
C LYS A 40 6.47 18.62 4.53
N ASN A 41 5.78 17.75 3.80
CA ASN A 41 6.27 17.03 2.63
C ASN A 41 7.43 16.06 2.93
N ASN A 42 7.58 15.61 4.18
CA ASN A 42 8.54 14.56 4.52
C ASN A 42 7.91 13.18 4.27
N GLU A 43 8.65 12.27 3.66
CA GLU A 43 8.25 10.86 3.55
C GLU A 43 8.08 10.24 4.94
N ILE A 44 6.96 9.57 5.15
CA ILE A 44 6.63 8.85 6.38
C ILE A 44 6.25 7.39 6.10
N GLY A 45 5.94 7.06 4.85
CA GLY A 45 5.59 5.71 4.42
C GLY A 45 5.84 5.51 2.94
N LYS A 46 6.06 4.26 2.56
CA LYS A 46 6.25 3.85 1.17
C LYS A 46 5.74 2.44 0.97
N MET A 47 5.33 2.11 -0.26
CA MET A 47 5.15 0.73 -0.72
C MET A 47 5.74 0.60 -2.11
N ASN A 48 6.54 -0.44 -2.33
CA ASN A 48 7.10 -0.78 -3.63
C ASN A 48 6.33 -1.93 -4.25
N PHE A 49 6.18 -1.86 -5.56
CA PHE A 49 5.50 -2.84 -6.37
C PHE A 49 6.43 -3.37 -7.46
N SER A 50 6.28 -4.64 -7.77
CA SER A 50 6.81 -5.26 -8.96
C SER A 50 5.64 -5.63 -9.85
N TYR A 51 5.54 -5.02 -11.04
CA TYR A 51 4.60 -5.45 -12.07
C TYR A 51 4.95 -6.89 -12.51
N ARG A 52 3.95 -7.75 -12.54
CA ARG A 52 4.05 -9.14 -12.97
C ARG A 52 3.02 -9.40 -14.04
N ASP A 53 3.47 -10.04 -15.12
CA ASP A 53 2.60 -10.58 -16.16
C ASP A 53 2.62 -12.10 -16.05
N GLU A 54 1.44 -12.70 -16.05
CA GLU A 54 1.26 -14.15 -15.97
C GLU A 54 1.06 -14.71 -17.38
N ASP A 55 2.15 -15.17 -18.00
CA ASP A 55 2.16 -15.70 -19.38
C ASP A 55 1.66 -17.16 -19.44
N PHE A 56 0.43 -17.40 -18.96
CA PHE A 56 -0.27 -18.68 -19.08
C PHE A 56 -1.78 -18.47 -19.30
N PRO A 57 -2.52 -19.46 -19.86
CA PRO A 57 -3.95 -19.33 -20.10
C PRO A 57 -4.73 -19.04 -18.81
N GLY A 58 -5.36 -17.87 -18.73
CA GLY A 58 -6.10 -17.40 -17.55
C GLY A 58 -5.27 -16.61 -16.53
N GLY A 59 -3.97 -16.43 -16.80
CA GLY A 59 -3.12 -15.50 -16.07
C GLY A 59 -3.56 -14.05 -16.29
N SER A 60 -3.35 -13.20 -15.29
CA SER A 60 -3.63 -11.77 -15.38
C SER A 60 -2.48 -10.97 -14.77
N SER A 61 -2.20 -9.81 -15.36
CA SER A 61 -1.20 -8.89 -14.83
C SER A 61 -1.59 -8.38 -13.44
N TYR A 62 -0.61 -8.19 -12.57
CA TYR A 62 -0.82 -7.68 -11.22
C TYR A 62 0.40 -6.93 -10.68
N TYR A 63 0.18 -6.12 -9.65
CA TYR A 63 1.24 -5.48 -8.88
C TYR A 63 1.57 -6.32 -7.63
N HIS A 64 2.80 -6.80 -7.52
CA HIS A 64 3.27 -7.55 -6.36
C HIS A 64 3.94 -6.63 -5.35
N ILE A 65 3.47 -6.61 -4.10
CA ILE A 65 4.12 -5.85 -3.03
C ILE A 65 5.46 -6.49 -2.68
N THR A 66 6.54 -5.74 -2.89
CA THR A 66 7.92 -6.18 -2.58
C THR A 66 8.50 -5.52 -1.35
N TRP A 67 7.99 -4.36 -0.94
CA TRP A 67 8.45 -3.69 0.27
C TRP A 67 7.42 -2.68 0.76
N MET A 68 7.32 -2.46 2.07
CA MET A 68 6.47 -1.41 2.61
C MET A 68 6.86 -0.99 4.02
N TYR A 69 6.55 0.26 4.36
CA TYR A 69 6.63 0.80 5.71
C TYR A 69 5.70 2.02 5.87
N LEU A 70 5.40 2.38 7.12
CA LEU A 70 4.70 3.65 7.47
C LEU A 70 5.24 4.26 8.77
N ASP A 71 6.38 3.76 9.22
CA ASP A 71 7.00 4.02 10.51
C ASP A 71 8.46 4.50 10.37
N LEU A 72 8.82 5.10 9.23
CA LEU A 72 10.19 5.60 8.99
C LEU A 72 10.67 6.54 10.10
N LYS A 73 9.75 7.38 10.60
CA LYS A 73 10.04 8.30 11.70
C LYS A 73 9.69 7.70 13.06
N ASP A 74 8.46 7.23 13.19
CA ASP A 74 7.90 6.62 14.39
C ASP A 74 6.58 5.91 14.05
N SER A 75 6.01 5.19 15.01
CA SER A 75 4.76 4.45 14.84
C SER A 75 3.49 5.31 14.92
N SER A 76 3.59 6.64 15.02
CA SER A 76 2.43 7.52 15.24
C SER A 76 1.48 7.62 14.04
N TYR A 77 1.86 7.10 12.86
CA TYR A 77 1.00 7.04 11.67
C TYR A 77 0.39 5.64 11.44
N LEU A 78 0.83 4.62 12.18
CA LEU A 78 0.28 3.28 12.09
C LEU A 78 -1.18 3.21 12.55
N HIS A 79 -1.92 2.23 12.00
CA HIS A 79 -3.31 1.93 12.35
C HIS A 79 -4.34 3.08 12.16
N LYS A 80 -3.98 4.14 11.43
CA LYS A 80 -4.87 5.26 11.11
C LYS A 80 -5.64 5.09 9.80
N GLY A 81 -5.46 3.98 9.10
CA GLY A 81 -6.14 3.70 7.83
C GLY A 81 -5.41 4.21 6.59
N ILE A 82 -4.24 4.82 6.75
CA ILE A 82 -3.44 5.40 5.66
C ILE A 82 -3.10 4.34 4.62
N GLY A 83 -2.52 3.20 5.02
CA GLY A 83 -2.16 2.13 4.08
C GLY A 83 -3.35 1.57 3.30
N ARG A 84 -4.54 1.53 3.92
CA ARG A 84 -5.78 1.10 3.25
C ARG A 84 -6.19 2.07 2.15
N GLU A 85 -6.23 3.37 2.45
CA GLU A 85 -6.57 4.37 1.44
C GLU A 85 -5.49 4.45 0.35
N ALA A 86 -4.22 4.27 0.71
CA ALA A 86 -3.14 4.23 -0.25
C ALA A 86 -3.30 3.10 -1.27
N LEU A 87 -3.60 1.88 -0.82
CA LEU A 87 -3.91 0.75 -1.71
C LEU A 87 -5.18 0.98 -2.52
N THR A 88 -6.22 1.56 -1.91
CA THR A 88 -7.48 1.87 -2.60
C THR A 88 -7.23 2.85 -3.74
N HIS A 89 -6.50 3.93 -3.45
CA HIS A 89 -6.12 4.95 -4.43
C HIS A 89 -5.23 4.38 -5.54
N PHE A 90 -4.20 3.62 -5.20
CA PHE A 90 -3.34 2.95 -6.18
C PHE A 90 -4.16 2.04 -7.11
N LYS A 91 -5.07 1.23 -6.56
CA LYS A 91 -5.96 0.36 -7.34
C LYS A 91 -6.94 1.14 -8.22
N GLU A 92 -7.43 2.28 -7.77
CA GLU A 92 -8.29 3.17 -8.57
C GLU A 92 -7.53 3.78 -9.76
N VAL A 93 -6.25 4.11 -9.60
CA VAL A 93 -5.42 4.71 -10.66
C VAL A 93 -4.98 3.66 -11.68
N TYR A 94 -4.46 2.52 -11.23
CA TYR A 94 -3.85 1.53 -12.13
C TYR A 94 -4.78 0.39 -12.54
N GLY A 95 -5.89 0.17 -11.83
CA GLY A 95 -6.94 -0.78 -12.23
C GLY A 95 -6.58 -2.26 -12.18
N LEU A 96 -5.35 -2.62 -11.76
CA LEU A 96 -4.89 -4.01 -11.69
C LEU A 96 -4.99 -4.59 -10.26
N PRO A 97 -5.08 -5.92 -10.11
CA PRO A 97 -4.97 -6.58 -8.82
C PRO A 97 -3.65 -6.24 -8.13
N ILE A 98 -3.70 -6.16 -6.79
CA ILE A 98 -2.52 -6.05 -5.94
C ILE A 98 -2.37 -7.38 -5.22
N LYS A 99 -1.22 -8.02 -5.35
CA LYS A 99 -0.91 -9.29 -4.68
C LYS A 99 0.24 -9.11 -3.69
N ALA A 100 0.24 -9.91 -2.64
CA ALA A 100 1.37 -9.99 -1.70
C ALA A 100 1.69 -11.44 -1.39
N SER A 101 2.96 -11.73 -1.16
CA SER A 101 3.42 -13.04 -0.69
C SER A 101 2.78 -13.38 0.67
N ASP A 102 2.58 -14.67 0.92
CA ASP A 102 2.26 -15.14 2.26
C ASP A 102 3.42 -14.91 3.22
N ASN A 103 3.08 -14.68 4.49
CA ASN A 103 4.06 -14.68 5.57
C ASN A 103 4.40 -16.13 5.95
N ASP A 104 5.36 -16.70 5.25
CA ASP A 104 5.89 -18.06 5.49
C ASP A 104 7.12 -18.07 6.42
N GLY A 105 7.52 -16.90 6.94
CA GLY A 105 8.72 -16.73 7.77
C GLY A 105 10.04 -16.94 7.01
N LEU A 106 10.01 -17.12 5.69
CA LEU A 106 11.19 -17.32 4.86
C LEU A 106 11.64 -15.98 4.27
N LYS A 107 12.87 -15.57 4.59
CA LYS A 107 13.45 -14.38 3.98
C LYS A 107 13.60 -14.58 2.47
N LYS A 108 13.11 -13.61 1.70
CA LYS A 108 13.19 -13.60 0.23
C LYS A 108 14.10 -12.46 -0.22
N ASP A 109 14.89 -12.71 -1.26
CA ASP A 109 15.87 -11.73 -1.77
C ASP A 109 15.21 -10.56 -2.52
N ASP A 110 13.97 -10.73 -2.97
CA ASP A 110 13.18 -9.70 -3.66
C ASP A 110 12.44 -8.74 -2.71
N GLY A 111 12.63 -8.89 -1.40
CA GLY A 111 11.99 -8.07 -0.36
C GLY A 111 10.58 -8.50 0.03
N SER A 112 9.93 -9.42 -0.72
CA SER A 112 8.53 -9.81 -0.48
C SER A 112 8.30 -10.60 0.82
N HIS A 113 9.36 -10.86 1.59
CA HIS A 113 9.27 -11.21 3.00
C HIS A 113 8.99 -9.94 3.83
N LEU A 114 7.70 -9.60 3.91
CA LEU A 114 7.22 -8.45 4.65
C LEU A 114 7.40 -8.68 6.17
N THR A 115 7.82 -7.64 6.90
CA THR A 115 8.16 -7.72 8.33
C THR A 115 7.42 -6.66 9.16
N GLY A 116 7.59 -6.70 10.48
CA GLY A 116 6.94 -5.75 11.38
C GLY A 116 5.42 -5.90 11.38
N ASP A 117 4.70 -4.79 11.19
CA ASP A 117 3.23 -4.77 11.11
C ASP A 117 2.69 -5.25 9.74
N ALA A 118 3.56 -5.38 8.74
CA ALA A 118 3.14 -5.64 7.36
C ALA A 118 2.37 -6.96 7.16
N PRO A 119 2.73 -8.11 7.79
CA PRO A 119 1.94 -9.34 7.68
C PRO A 119 0.49 -9.19 8.13
N THR A 120 0.28 -8.58 9.30
CA THR A 120 -1.06 -8.34 9.87
C THR A 120 -1.85 -7.36 9.00
N PHE A 121 -1.18 -6.34 8.48
CA PHE A 121 -1.77 -5.42 7.52
C PHE A 121 -2.22 -6.14 6.24
N VAL A 122 -1.37 -6.99 5.64
CA VAL A 122 -1.69 -7.75 4.42
C VAL A 122 -2.86 -8.69 4.65
N GLU A 123 -2.88 -9.44 5.74
CA GLU A 123 -4.00 -10.32 6.09
C GLU A 123 -5.31 -9.54 6.16
N LYS A 124 -5.29 -8.39 6.83
CA LYS A 124 -6.46 -7.52 6.91
C LYS A 124 -6.92 -7.01 5.54
N MET A 125 -6.00 -6.55 4.70
CA MET A 125 -6.33 -6.05 3.36
C MET A 125 -6.84 -7.16 2.43
N ARG A 126 -6.40 -8.42 2.63
CA ARG A 126 -6.99 -9.59 1.97
C ARG A 126 -8.44 -9.83 2.39
N ASN A 127 -8.73 -9.77 3.69
CA ASN A 127 -10.10 -9.86 4.20
C ASN A 127 -11.01 -8.72 3.67
N GLU A 128 -10.42 -7.58 3.32
CA GLU A 128 -11.13 -6.43 2.71
C GLU A 128 -11.16 -6.47 1.17
N GLY A 129 -10.55 -7.46 0.51
CA GLY A 129 -10.51 -7.59 -0.96
C GLY A 129 -9.60 -6.57 -1.68
N LEU A 130 -8.71 -5.91 -0.93
CA LEU A 130 -7.75 -4.96 -1.48
C LEU A 130 -6.43 -5.62 -1.91
N ILE A 131 -6.06 -6.72 -1.26
CA ILE A 131 -4.91 -7.55 -1.62
C ILE A 131 -5.38 -8.97 -1.91
N GLU A 132 -4.81 -9.60 -2.93
CA GLU A 132 -5.01 -11.00 -3.26
C GLU A 132 -3.79 -11.84 -2.87
N PRO A 133 -3.97 -13.14 -2.57
CA PRO A 133 -2.84 -14.05 -2.42
C PRO A 133 -2.15 -14.26 -3.78
N VAL A 134 -0.86 -14.57 -3.75
CA VAL A 134 -0.18 -15.10 -4.93
C VAL A 134 -0.55 -16.57 -5.07
N PHE A 135 -1.23 -16.93 -6.16
CA PHE A 135 -1.44 -18.34 -6.51
C PHE A 135 -0.09 -18.95 -6.91
N ARG A 136 0.25 -20.09 -6.33
CA ARG A 136 1.37 -20.93 -6.78
C ARG A 136 0.89 -21.89 -7.86
#